data_AF-A0A520UNZ7-F1
#
_entry.id   AF-A0A520UNZ7-F1
#
_cell.length_a   1.000
_cell.length_b   1.000
_cell.length_c   1.000
_cell.angle_alpha   90.00
_cell.angle_beta   90.00
_cell.angle_gamma   90.00
#
_symmetry.space_group_name_H-M   'P 1'
#
loop_
_entity.id
_entity.type
_entity.pdbx_description
1 polymer ?
#
loop_
_entity_poly.entity_id
_entity_poly.type
_entity_poly.pdbx_seq_one_letter_code
_entity_poly.pdbx_strand_id
1 'polypeptide(L)'
;MLEKLKNKWEIESNFQAIIILIVFAITGSAAAKISGPITAYFELDNLHDLLYWPIRLLIVFPAYQLMLVWFGLLTSVIISIFTFKINKYYYNFFLKMSIIFSKKLIKYLSFGILFND
;
A
#
# COMPACT_ATOMS: atom_id res chain seq x y z
N MET A 1 14.94 -13.54 11.86
CA MET A 1 13.58 -13.12 11.47
C MET A 1 13.61 -11.98 10.44
N LEU A 2 14.36 -10.90 10.69
CA LEU A 2 14.55 -9.79 9.74
C LEU A 2 15.16 -10.21 8.39
N GLU A 3 16.12 -11.13 8.37
CA GLU A 3 16.74 -11.62 7.13
C GLU A 3 15.74 -12.30 6.18
N LYS A 4 14.75 -13.03 6.71
CA LYS A 4 13.69 -13.65 5.90
C LYS A 4 12.83 -12.60 5.18
N LEU A 5 12.57 -11.47 5.84
CA LEU A 5 11.86 -10.34 5.25
C LEU A 5 12.70 -9.66 4.18
N LYS A 6 13.99 -9.40 4.47
CA LYS A 6 14.92 -8.81 3.50
C LYS A 6 15.05 -9.68 2.25
N ASN A 7 15.17 -11.00 2.41
CA ASN A 7 15.26 -11.93 1.28
C ASN A 7 13.94 -12.03 0.49
N LYS A 8 12.78 -12.01 1.15
CA LYS A 8 11.47 -12.06 0.48
C LYS A 8 11.21 -10.85 -0.44
N TRP A 9 11.75 -9.71 -0.06
CA TRP A 9 11.54 -8.44 -0.75
C TRP A 9 12.82 -7.89 -1.42
N GLU A 10 13.86 -8.70 -1.53
CA GLU A 10 15.12 -8.35 -2.19
C GLU A 10 15.72 -7.03 -1.67
N ILE A 11 15.65 -6.80 -0.35
CA ILE A 11 16.21 -5.61 0.29
C ILE A 11 17.70 -5.85 0.55
N GLU A 12 18.55 -5.26 -0.28
CA GLU A 12 20.00 -5.44 -0.26
C GLU A 12 20.66 -4.67 0.89
N SER A 13 20.13 -3.49 1.24
CA SER A 13 20.76 -2.59 2.22
C SER A 13 19.79 -2.12 3.31
N ASN A 14 20.33 -1.89 4.51
CA ASN A 14 19.57 -1.28 5.62
C ASN A 14 19.09 0.14 5.26
N PHE A 15 19.81 0.85 4.37
CA PHE A 15 19.39 2.16 3.89
C PHE A 15 18.13 2.09 3.02
N GLN A 16 18.00 1.06 2.17
CA GLN A 16 16.78 0.82 1.40
C GLN A 16 15.58 0.58 2.33
N ALA A 17 15.76 -0.16 3.43
CA ALA A 17 14.71 -0.39 4.42
C ALA A 17 14.24 0.92 5.08
N ILE A 18 15.16 1.83 5.41
CA ILE A 18 14.81 3.15 5.97
C ILE A 18 14.00 3.96 4.97
N ILE A 19 14.40 3.99 3.70
CA ILE A 19 13.64 4.68 2.65
C ILE A 19 12.23 4.10 2.54
N ILE A 20 12.09 2.77 2.51
CA ILE A 20 10.80 2.09 2.46
C ILE A 20 9.92 2.52 3.65
N LEU A 21 10.46 2.58 4.87
CA LEU A 21 9.72 3.00 6.06
C LEU A 21 9.28 4.47 5.99
N ILE A 22 10.14 5.36 5.51
CA ILE A 22 9.81 6.78 5.30
C ILE A 22 8.66 6.92 4.30
N VAL A 23 8.76 6.21 3.16
CA VAL A 23 7.71 6.20 2.15
C VAL A 23 6.40 5.71 2.74
N PHE A 24 6.41 4.60 3.49
CA PHE A 24 5.22 4.09 4.19
C PHE A 24 4.61 5.10 5.16
N ALA A 25 5.43 5.82 5.93
CA ALA A 25 4.94 6.84 6.86
C ALA A 25 4.22 7.97 6.09
N ILE A 26 4.82 8.46 5.00
CA ILE A 26 4.23 9.52 4.16
C ILE A 26 2.94 9.02 3.49
N THR A 27 2.97 7.82 2.89
CA THR A 27 1.79 7.25 2.23
C THR A 27 0.66 7.02 3.23
N GLY A 28 0.96 6.53 4.43
CA GLY A 28 -0.02 6.30 5.51
C GLY A 28 -0.65 7.60 5.99
N SER A 29 0.15 8.64 6.25
CA SER A 29 -0.37 9.96 6.63
C SER A 29 -1.22 10.61 5.54
N ALA A 30 -0.80 10.49 4.27
CA ALA A 30 -1.56 11.03 3.15
C ALA A 30 -2.89 10.28 2.95
N ALA A 31 -2.90 8.95 3.10
CA ALA A 31 -4.12 8.16 2.99
C ALA A 31 -5.12 8.45 4.13
N ALA A 32 -4.63 8.71 5.35
CA ALA A 32 -5.48 9.12 6.45
C ALA A 32 -6.23 10.43 6.13
N LYS A 33 -5.57 11.41 5.51
CA LYS A 33 -6.20 12.66 5.07
C LYS A 33 -7.23 12.45 3.96
N ILE A 34 -6.93 11.56 3.00
CA ILE A 34 -7.85 11.24 1.89
C ILE A 34 -9.05 10.39 2.36
N SER A 35 -8.93 9.67 3.47
CA SER A 35 -10.03 8.85 3.98
C SER A 35 -11.29 9.66 4.31
N GLY A 36 -11.15 10.89 4.82
CA GLY A 36 -12.26 11.77 5.18
C GLY A 36 -13.17 12.15 4.00
N PRO A 37 -12.65 12.77 2.92
CA PRO A 37 -13.47 13.10 1.75
C PRO A 37 -14.05 11.87 1.06
N ILE A 38 -13.34 10.74 1.05
CA ILE A 38 -13.88 9.48 0.54
C ILE A 38 -15.10 9.06 1.36
N THR A 39 -15.00 9.04 2.69
CA THR A 39 -16.15 8.64 3.53
C THR A 39 -17.34 9.59 3.44
N ALA A 40 -17.08 10.89 3.31
CA ALA A 40 -18.13 11.88 3.14
C ALA A 40 -18.83 11.73 1.78
N TYR A 41 -18.09 11.42 0.71
CA TYR A 41 -18.66 11.17 -0.61
C TYR A 41 -19.62 9.96 -0.64
N PHE A 42 -19.36 8.93 0.16
CA PHE A 42 -20.21 7.75 0.26
C PHE A 42 -21.32 7.87 1.32
N GLU A 43 -21.50 9.04 1.94
CA GLU A 43 -22.56 9.33 2.93
C GLU A 43 -22.71 8.24 4.01
N LEU A 44 -21.58 7.70 4.50
CA LEU A 44 -21.56 6.60 5.45
C LEU A 44 -22.10 6.96 6.85
N ASP A 45 -22.49 8.22 7.06
CA ASP A 45 -22.92 8.77 8.35
C ASP A 45 -24.25 8.19 8.86
N ASN A 46 -25.04 7.57 7.97
CA ASN A 46 -26.31 6.90 8.32
C ASN A 46 -26.13 5.40 8.63
N LEU A 47 -24.91 4.87 8.57
CA LEU A 47 -24.65 3.47 8.90
C LEU A 47 -24.44 3.29 10.41
N HIS A 48 -24.94 2.17 10.93
CA HIS A 48 -24.62 1.74 12.29
C HIS A 48 -23.10 1.61 12.47
N ASP A 49 -22.55 2.09 13.59
CA ASP A 49 -21.10 2.15 13.87
C ASP A 49 -20.35 0.83 13.61
N LEU A 50 -21.02 -0.30 13.88
CA LEU A 50 -20.50 -1.65 13.65
C LEU A 50 -20.23 -1.95 12.16
N LEU A 51 -21.07 -1.45 11.26
CA LEU A 51 -20.96 -1.61 9.81
C LEU A 51 -20.11 -0.49 9.19
N TYR A 52 -20.13 0.70 9.79
CA TYR A 52 -19.37 1.86 9.36
C TYR A 52 -17.87 1.55 9.21
N TRP A 53 -17.23 1.00 10.25
CA TRP A 53 -15.78 0.77 10.25
C TRP A 53 -15.29 -0.24 9.20
N PRO A 54 -15.89 -1.44 9.06
CA PRO A 54 -15.51 -2.40 8.02
C PRO A 54 -15.70 -1.86 6.60
N ILE A 55 -16.82 -1.18 6.35
CA ILE A 55 -17.14 -0.63 5.01
C ILE A 55 -16.20 0.52 4.67
N ARG A 56 -15.96 1.42 5.62
CA ARG A 56 -14.97 2.49 5.48
C ARG A 56 -13.59 1.94 5.12
N LEU A 57 -13.12 0.91 5.83
CA LEU A 57 -11.83 0.29 5.53
C LEU A 57 -11.82 -0.30 4.11
N LEU A 58 -12.89 -0.97 3.70
CA LEU A 58 -12.99 -1.61 2.38
C LEU A 58 -13.02 -0.60 1.23
N ILE A 59 -13.66 0.55 1.41
CA ILE A 59 -13.72 1.63 0.42
C ILE A 59 -12.40 2.41 0.34
N VAL A 60 -11.79 2.71 1.49
CA VAL A 60 -10.52 3.45 1.54
C VAL A 60 -9.34 2.58 1.08
N PHE A 61 -9.44 1.26 1.21
CA PHE A 61 -8.38 0.32 0.84
C PHE A 61 -7.93 0.43 -0.64
N PRO A 62 -8.82 0.43 -1.66
CA PRO A 62 -8.43 0.67 -3.05
C PRO A 62 -7.67 1.98 -3.26
N ALA A 63 -8.13 3.08 -2.64
CA ALA A 63 -7.43 4.36 -2.71
C ALA A 63 -6.03 4.26 -2.09
N TYR A 64 -5.88 3.59 -0.95
CA TYR A 64 -4.58 3.32 -0.34
C TYR A 64 -3.65 2.49 -1.24
N GLN A 65 -4.18 1.48 -1.94
CA GLN A 65 -3.39 0.65 -2.87
C GLN A 65 -2.86 1.47 -4.04
N LEU A 66 -3.65 2.41 -4.57
CA LEU A 66 -3.18 3.33 -5.62
C LEU A 66 -2.10 4.26 -5.09
N MET A 67 -2.29 4.82 -3.89
CA MET A 67 -1.30 5.70 -3.26
C MET A 67 0.03 4.99 -3.04
N LEU A 68 0.03 3.73 -2.58
CA LEU A 68 1.25 2.95 -2.43
C LEU A 68 2.04 2.85 -3.74
N VAL A 69 1.36 2.56 -4.86
CA VAL A 69 2.01 2.48 -6.17
C VAL A 69 2.52 3.84 -6.63
N TRP A 70 1.72 4.89 -6.44
CA TRP A 70 2.10 6.27 -6.76
C TRP A 70 3.34 6.73 -6.00
N PHE A 71 3.38 6.55 -4.68
CA PHE A 71 4.54 6.91 -3.87
C PHE A 71 5.76 6.02 -4.19
N GLY A 72 5.55 4.75 -4.54
CA GLY A 72 6.60 3.89 -5.07
C GLY A 72 7.21 4.41 -6.36
N LEU A 73 6.38 4.88 -7.30
CA LEU A 73 6.82 5.52 -8.54
C LEU A 73 7.60 6.81 -8.26
N LEU A 74 7.06 7.69 -7.42
CA LEU A 74 7.72 8.97 -7.05
C LEU A 74 9.10 8.71 -6.44
N THR A 75 9.21 7.78 -5.50
CA THR A 75 10.48 7.42 -4.86
C THR A 75 11.46 6.85 -5.88
N SER A 76 10.99 6.01 -6.80
CA SER A 76 11.80 5.46 -7.89
C SER A 76 12.38 6.56 -8.78
N VAL A 77 11.57 7.55 -9.16
CA VAL A 77 12.00 8.69 -9.99
C VAL A 77 13.00 9.56 -9.24
N ILE A 78 12.72 9.92 -7.99
CA ILE A 78 13.60 10.75 -7.16
C ILE A 78 14.98 10.09 -7.04
N ILE A 79 15.03 8.81 -6.68
CA ILE A 79 16.29 8.08 -6.53
C ILE A 79 17.02 7.92 -7.86
N SER A 80 16.28 7.76 -8.96
CA SER A 80 16.87 7.70 -10.29
C SER A 80 17.53 9.02 -10.68
N ILE A 81 16.94 10.16 -10.32
CA ILE A 81 17.52 11.49 -10.54
C ILE A 81 18.79 11.66 -9.69
N PHE A 82 18.76 11.33 -8.40
CA PHE A 82 19.93 11.44 -7.52
C PHE A 82 21.09 10.51 -7.91
N THR A 83 20.78 9.31 -8.43
CA THR A 83 21.78 8.29 -8.80
C THR A 83 22.21 8.40 -10.27
N PHE A 84 21.57 9.26 -11.06
CA PHE A 84 21.70 9.33 -12.53
C PHE A 84 21.53 7.97 -13.23
N LYS A 85 20.80 7.04 -12.61
CA LYS A 85 20.57 5.67 -13.09
C LYS A 85 19.13 5.30 -12.84
N ILE A 86 18.44 4.80 -13.87
CA ILE A 86 17.05 4.36 -13.76
C ILE A 86 16.96 3.21 -12.75
N ASN A 87 16.32 3.47 -11.62
CA ASN A 87 16.04 2.50 -10.58
C ASN A 87 14.53 2.22 -10.56
N LYS A 88 14.12 0.98 -10.84
CA LYS A 88 12.72 0.52 -10.82
C LYS A 88 12.38 -0.28 -9.55
N TYR A 89 13.31 -0.42 -8.62
CA TYR A 89 13.15 -1.26 -7.43
C TYR A 89 11.96 -0.82 -6.58
N TYR A 90 11.90 0.46 -6.19
CA TYR A 90 10.86 0.96 -5.30
C TYR A 90 9.47 0.84 -5.93
N TYR A 91 9.34 1.20 -7.21
CA TYR A 91 8.09 0.99 -7.94
C TYR A 91 7.67 -0.49 -7.92
N ASN A 92 8.57 -1.41 -8.30
CA ASN A 92 8.28 -2.85 -8.33
C ASN A 92 7.97 -3.42 -6.94
N PHE A 93 8.68 -2.95 -5.91
CA PHE A 93 8.45 -3.33 -4.52
C PHE A 93 7.03 -2.97 -4.09
N PHE A 94 6.63 -1.70 -4.24
CA PHE A 94 5.31 -1.23 -3.83
C PHE A 94 4.18 -1.77 -4.70
N LEU A 95 4.43 -1.98 -5.99
CA LEU A 95 3.49 -2.65 -6.90
C LEU A 95 3.24 -4.10 -6.49
N LYS A 96 4.31 -4.87 -6.25
CA LYS A 96 4.21 -6.27 -5.78
C LYS A 96 3.47 -6.34 -4.45
N MET A 97 3.78 -5.43 -3.53
CA MET A 97 3.10 -5.31 -2.24
C MET A 97 1.60 -5.05 -2.40
N SER A 98 1.23 -4.08 -3.25
CA SER A 98 -0.15 -3.71 -3.53
C SER A 98 -0.97 -4.87 -4.12
N ILE A 99 -0.38 -5.60 -5.07
CA ILE A 99 -1.00 -6.78 -5.68
C ILE A 99 -1.19 -7.90 -4.64
N ILE A 100 -0.17 -8.21 -3.83
CA ILE A 100 -0.25 -9.26 -2.80
C ILE A 100 -1.34 -8.93 -1.79
N PHE A 101 -1.42 -7.69 -1.33
CA PHE A 101 -2.42 -7.25 -0.36
C PHE A 101 -3.83 -7.30 -0.95
N SER A 102 -4.00 -6.86 -2.19
CA SER A 102 -5.29 -6.91 -2.89
C SER A 102 -5.75 -8.36 -3.07
N LYS A 103 -4.87 -9.26 -3.54
CA LYS A 103 -5.17 -10.69 -3.66
C LYS A 103 -5.54 -11.31 -2.32
N LYS A 104 -4.79 -10.98 -1.26
CA LYS A 104 -5.05 -11.51 0.08
C LYS A 104 -6.38 -11.01 0.63
N LEU A 105 -6.73 -9.73 0.41
CA LEU A 105 -8.03 -9.19 0.79
C LEU A 105 -9.17 -9.90 0.05
N ILE A 106 -9.08 -10.05 -1.27
CA ILE A 106 -10.11 -10.73 -2.06
C ILE A 106 -10.26 -12.20 -1.63
N LYS A 107 -9.14 -12.88 -1.33
CA LYS A 107 -9.16 -14.24 -0.79
C LYS A 107 -9.93 -14.30 0.54
N TYR A 108 -9.71 -13.34 1.45
CA TYR A 108 -10.48 -13.28 2.71
C TYR A 108 -11.96 -12.99 2.48
N LEU A 109 -12.29 -12.02 1.62
CA LEU A 109 -13.69 -11.65 1.34
C LEU A 109 -14.46 -12.77 0.63
N SER A 110 -13.78 -13.58 -0.17
CA SER A 110 -14.37 -14.74 -0.85
C SER A 110 -14.36 -16.01 0.00
N PHE A 111 -14.03 -15.95 1.29
CA PHE A 111 -13.87 -17.12 2.17
C PHE A 111 -12.93 -18.19 1.62
N GLY A 112 -11.92 -17.79 0.85
CA GLY A 112 -10.95 -18.70 0.23
C GLY A 112 -11.43 -19.38 -1.06
N ILE A 113 -12.58 -18.99 -1.62
CA ILE A 113 -13.09 -19.55 -2.88
C ILE A 113 -12.31 -19.01 -4.09
N LEU A 114 -11.90 -17.73 -4.07
CA LEU A 114 -11.11 -17.11 -5.14
C LEU A 114 -9.61 -17.10 -4.81
N PHE A 115 -8.76 -17.40 -5.80
CA PHE A 115 -7.30 -17.45 -5.72
C PHE A 115 -6.74 -18.56 -4.80
N ASN A 116 -7.04 -19.82 -5.16
CA ASN A 116 -6.63 -21.03 -4.45
C ASN A 116 -5.28 -21.60 -4.92
N ASP A 117 -4.31 -20.71 -5.14
CA ASP A 117 -2.91 -21.04 -5.42
C ASP A 117 -2.00 -20.62 -4.26
#